data_AF-A0AAJ7N8J1-F1
#
_entry.id   AF-A0AAJ7N8J1-F1
#
_cell.length_a   1.000
_cell.length_b   1.000
_cell.length_c   1.000
_cell.angle_alpha   90.00
_cell.angle_beta   90.00
_cell.angle_gamma   90.00
#
_symmetry.space_group_name_H-M   'P 1'
#
loop_
_entity.id
_entity.type
_entity.pdbx_description
1 polymer ?
#
loop_
_entity_poly.entity_id
_entity_poly.type
_entity_poly.pdbx_seq_one_letter_code
_entity_poly.pdbx_strand_id
1 'polypeptide(L)'
;MESSNSGGVKVITIAGRMARERERCIGMTDEERAYRARYVKSLELAPGEPITPKGYYEAYYNPIRRFYMAPLNQVEKLLAPAVGDFSARVIRFTTGRILMGITGIYVGWYYFKYHTYTWERQSGWRICPTRDARLPGTKDYKGLEKRTIFATDNFENSPI
;
A
#
# COMPACT_ATOMS: atom_id res chain seq x y z
N MET A 1 18.24 -41.24 -31.50
CA MET A 1 18.81 -40.21 -30.61
C MET A 1 17.63 -39.44 -30.06
N GLU A 2 17.18 -39.76 -28.85
CA GLU A 2 16.09 -39.02 -28.21
C GLU A 2 16.59 -37.61 -27.87
N SER A 3 15.93 -36.59 -28.41
CA SER A 3 16.19 -35.20 -28.07
C SER A 3 15.72 -34.96 -26.64
N SER A 4 16.64 -34.68 -25.71
CA SER A 4 16.26 -34.31 -24.35
C SER A 4 15.39 -33.05 -24.36
N ASN A 5 14.27 -33.04 -23.62
CA ASN A 5 13.32 -31.92 -23.53
C ASN A 5 13.94 -30.57 -23.09
N SER A 6 15.19 -30.57 -22.61
CA SER A 6 15.90 -29.41 -22.07
C SER A 6 17.31 -29.22 -22.63
N GLY A 7 17.63 -29.82 -23.78
CA GLY A 7 18.93 -29.66 -24.43
C GLY A 7 20.13 -30.09 -23.57
N GLY A 8 19.96 -31.11 -22.73
CA GLY A 8 20.99 -31.61 -21.82
C GLY A 8 21.10 -30.85 -20.49
N VAL A 9 20.30 -29.80 -20.27
CA VAL A 9 20.30 -29.03 -19.02
C VAL A 9 19.26 -29.59 -18.06
N LYS A 10 19.63 -29.82 -16.80
CA LYS A 10 18.68 -30.25 -15.77
C LYS A 10 17.66 -29.13 -15.52
N VAL A 11 16.37 -29.39 -15.72
CA VAL A 11 15.29 -28.40 -15.49
C VAL A 11 15.08 -28.24 -13.99
N ILE A 12 15.94 -27.46 -13.35
CA ILE A 12 15.84 -27.09 -11.95
C ILE A 12 16.14 -25.60 -11.80
N THR A 13 15.63 -24.99 -10.73
CA THR A 13 16.03 -23.62 -10.37
C THR A 13 17.52 -23.59 -10.02
N ILE A 14 18.19 -22.47 -10.29
CA ILE A 14 19.64 -22.29 -10.03
C ILE A 14 19.98 -22.50 -8.54
N ALA A 15 19.06 -22.20 -7.64
CA ALA A 15 19.23 -22.46 -6.21
C ALA A 15 19.08 -23.95 -5.83
N GLY A 16 18.51 -24.76 -6.73
CA GLY A 16 18.19 -26.17 -6.52
C GLY A 16 17.22 -26.41 -5.36
N ARG A 17 17.17 -27.67 -4.91
CA ARG A 17 16.44 -28.10 -3.71
C ARG A 17 16.86 -27.33 -2.45
N MET A 18 18.14 -26.96 -2.37
CA MET A 18 18.76 -26.32 -1.20
C MET A 18 18.32 -24.87 -0.97
N ALA A 19 17.52 -24.29 -1.88
CA ALA A 19 16.85 -23.02 -1.65
C ALA A 19 16.01 -23.06 -0.35
N ARG A 20 15.30 -24.17 -0.12
CA ARG A 20 14.44 -24.36 1.04
C ARG A 20 15.27 -24.70 2.28
N GLU A 21 14.96 -24.05 3.39
CA GLU A 21 15.64 -24.27 4.68
C GLU A 21 15.43 -25.69 5.22
N ARG A 22 14.21 -26.22 5.08
CA ARG A 22 13.88 -27.59 5.52
C ARG A 22 14.76 -28.65 4.86
N GLU A 23 15.02 -28.50 3.56
CA GLU A 23 15.87 -29.42 2.81
C GLU A 23 17.33 -29.37 3.28
N ARG A 24 17.79 -28.18 3.71
CA ARG A 24 19.11 -28.02 4.33
C ARG A 24 19.19 -28.73 5.68
N CYS A 25 18.12 -28.70 6.47
CA CYS A 25 18.06 -29.36 7.78
C CYS A 25 18.03 -30.89 7.68
N ILE A 26 17.50 -31.46 6.59
CA ILE A 26 17.49 -32.91 6.36
C ILE A 26 18.91 -33.45 6.10
N GLY A 27 19.79 -32.62 5.54
CA GLY A 27 21.19 -32.95 5.27
C GLY A 27 21.60 -32.60 3.83
N MET A 28 22.89 -32.34 3.64
CA MET A 28 23.50 -32.05 2.35
C MET A 28 24.59 -33.07 2.04
N THR A 29 24.57 -33.60 0.83
CA THR A 29 25.72 -34.27 0.23
C THR A 29 26.87 -33.26 0.01
N ASP A 30 28.09 -33.76 -0.14
CA ASP A 30 29.26 -32.89 -0.36
C ASP A 30 29.18 -32.13 -1.69
N GLU A 31 28.60 -32.75 -2.72
CA GLU A 31 28.33 -32.11 -4.01
C GLU A 31 27.32 -30.96 -3.88
N GLU A 32 26.22 -31.17 -3.15
CA GLU A 32 25.22 -30.15 -2.88
C GLU A 32 25.81 -28.99 -2.06
N ARG A 33 26.72 -29.28 -1.12
CA ARG A 33 27.42 -28.26 -0.34
C ARG A 33 28.34 -27.40 -1.23
N ALA A 34 29.11 -28.03 -2.11
CA ALA A 34 29.97 -27.33 -3.07
C ALA A 34 29.18 -26.50 -4.08
N TYR A 35 28.01 -27.00 -4.52
CA TYR A 35 27.09 -26.25 -5.37
C TYR A 35 26.49 -25.06 -4.62
N ARG A 36 26.02 -25.27 -3.38
CA ARG A 36 25.45 -24.21 -2.56
C ARG A 36 26.46 -23.11 -2.27
N ALA A 37 27.72 -23.45 -2.00
CA ALA A 37 28.79 -22.46 -1.82
C ALA A 37 28.98 -21.58 -3.07
N ARG A 38 28.99 -22.19 -4.26
CA ARG A 38 29.01 -21.45 -5.54
C ARG A 38 27.78 -20.55 -5.70
N TYR A 39 26.60 -21.06 -5.37
CA TYR A 39 25.36 -20.28 -5.43
C TYR A 39 25.36 -19.11 -4.43
N VAL A 40 25.79 -19.30 -3.16
CA VAL A 40 25.95 -18.19 -2.20
C VAL A 40 26.87 -17.13 -2.77
N LYS A 41 28.03 -17.54 -3.31
CA LYS A 41 29.02 -16.63 -3.86
C LYS A 41 28.48 -15.87 -5.07
N SER A 42 27.63 -16.48 -5.90
CA SER A 42 26.98 -15.79 -7.02
C SER A 42 25.95 -14.73 -6.60
N LEU A 43 25.54 -14.70 -5.33
CA LEU A 43 24.63 -13.66 -4.81
C LEU A 43 25.39 -12.41 -4.35
N GLU A 44 26.71 -12.46 -4.28
CA GLU A 44 27.54 -11.28 -3.99
C GLU A 44 27.46 -10.32 -5.18
N LEU A 45 26.93 -9.13 -4.92
CA LEU A 45 26.82 -8.06 -5.92
C LEU A 45 28.20 -7.48 -6.22
N ALA A 46 28.38 -6.98 -7.45
CA ALA A 46 29.59 -6.26 -7.80
C ALA A 46 29.69 -4.96 -6.97
N PRO A 47 30.91 -4.49 -6.62
CA PRO A 47 31.08 -3.34 -5.73
C PRO A 47 30.53 -2.02 -6.30
N GLY A 48 30.32 -1.95 -7.62
CA GLY A 48 29.74 -0.78 -8.29
C GLY A 48 28.21 -0.79 -8.38
N GLU A 49 27.54 -1.85 -7.90
CA GLU A 49 26.10 -1.97 -7.96
C GLU A 49 25.45 -1.55 -6.62
N PRO A 50 24.27 -0.89 -6.64
CA PRO A 50 23.41 -0.60 -7.80
C PRO A 50 23.77 0.70 -8.54
N ILE A 51 23.83 0.63 -9.87
CA ILE A 51 24.07 1.79 -10.74
C ILE A 51 22.75 2.51 -11.00
N THR A 52 22.63 3.77 -10.55
CA THR A 52 21.50 4.63 -10.93
C THR A 52 21.90 5.49 -12.13
N PRO A 53 21.22 5.36 -13.29
CA PRO A 53 21.57 6.15 -14.46
C PRO A 53 21.33 7.64 -14.22
N LYS A 54 22.19 8.48 -14.81
CA LYS A 54 22.03 9.93 -14.77
C LYS A 54 20.68 10.30 -15.40
N GLY A 55 19.91 11.15 -14.74
CA GLY A 55 18.60 11.57 -15.25
C GLY A 55 17.45 10.60 -14.93
N TYR A 56 17.71 9.46 -14.27
CA TYR A 56 16.66 8.46 -14.00
C TYR A 56 15.52 9.02 -13.14
N TYR A 57 15.87 9.78 -12.10
CA TYR A 57 14.89 10.41 -11.22
C TYR A 57 14.00 11.41 -11.99
N GLU A 58 14.61 12.15 -12.91
CA GLU A 58 13.93 13.13 -13.72
C GLU A 58 13.04 12.48 -14.78
N ALA A 59 13.51 11.45 -15.45
CA ALA A 59 12.70 10.71 -16.41
C ALA A 59 11.51 10.00 -15.75
N TYR A 60 11.71 9.49 -14.53
CA TYR A 60 10.69 8.69 -13.83
C TYR A 60 9.59 9.53 -13.19
N TYR A 61 9.90 10.72 -12.67
CA TYR A 61 8.93 11.57 -11.98
C TYR A 61 8.66 12.88 -12.73
N ASN A 62 7.38 13.21 -12.88
CA ASN A 62 6.90 14.49 -13.39
C ASN A 62 7.20 15.66 -12.42
N PRO A 63 7.36 16.91 -12.89
CA PRO A 63 7.74 18.06 -12.05
C PRO A 63 6.80 18.31 -10.86
N ILE A 64 5.49 18.20 -11.07
CA ILE A 64 4.47 18.32 -10.01
C ILE A 64 4.72 17.29 -8.90
N ARG A 65 5.05 16.06 -9.29
CA ARG A 65 5.36 14.98 -8.36
C ARG A 65 6.63 15.22 -7.59
N ARG A 66 7.67 15.75 -8.24
CA ARG A 66 8.91 16.13 -7.57
C ARG A 66 8.67 17.24 -6.55
N PHE A 67 7.83 18.22 -6.89
CA PHE A 67 7.52 19.34 -6.00
C PHE A 67 6.93 18.88 -4.66
N TYR A 68 5.84 18.10 -4.66
CA TYR A 68 5.24 17.66 -3.40
C TYR A 68 6.06 16.57 -2.69
N MET A 69 6.95 15.85 -3.40
CA MET A 69 7.84 14.86 -2.79
C MET A 69 9.09 15.48 -2.16
N ALA A 70 9.49 16.68 -2.57
CA ALA A 70 10.70 17.37 -2.11
C ALA A 70 10.90 17.39 -0.58
N PRO A 71 9.91 17.75 0.25
CA PRO A 71 10.11 17.81 1.70
C PRO A 71 10.46 16.44 2.30
N LEU A 72 9.74 15.40 1.91
CA LEU A 72 9.99 14.04 2.41
C LEU A 72 11.30 13.46 1.86
N ASN A 73 11.73 13.87 0.66
CA ASN A 73 13.04 13.48 0.14
C ASN A 73 14.20 14.09 0.96
N GLN A 74 14.03 15.29 1.53
CA GLN A 74 15.02 15.86 2.45
C GLN A 74 15.10 15.06 3.74
N VAL A 75 13.94 14.65 4.28
CA VAL A 75 13.89 13.78 5.47
C VAL A 75 14.56 12.43 5.20
N GLU A 76 14.32 11.82 4.03
CA GLU A 76 15.01 10.57 3.64
C GLU A 76 16.54 10.75 3.65
N LYS A 77 17.06 11.84 3.07
CA LYS A 77 18.51 12.12 3.04
C LYS A 77 19.11 12.30 4.43
N LEU A 78 18.36 12.89 5.37
CA LEU A 78 18.78 13.06 6.75
C LEU A 78 18.76 11.75 7.55
N LEU A 79 17.83 10.84 7.23
CA LEU A 79 17.69 9.55 7.91
C LEU A 79 18.60 8.44 7.33
N ALA A 80 18.97 8.55 6.06
CA ALA A 80 19.83 7.59 5.35
C ALA A 80 21.11 7.19 6.12
N PRO A 81 21.91 8.11 6.70
CA PRO A 81 23.13 7.72 7.41
C PRO A 81 22.88 6.93 8.70
N ALA A 82 21.70 7.02 9.30
CA ALA A 82 21.38 6.35 10.56
C ALA A 82 20.74 4.96 10.36
N VAL A 83 19.85 4.83 9.36
CA VAL A 83 19.01 3.62 9.19
C VAL A 83 19.34 2.84 7.90
N GLY A 84 20.17 3.42 7.03
CA GLY A 84 20.49 2.89 5.70
C GLY A 84 19.48 3.30 4.63
N ASP A 85 19.92 3.30 3.37
CA ASP A 85 19.16 3.82 2.23
C ASP A 85 17.81 3.12 2.00
N PHE A 86 17.79 1.79 2.13
CA PHE A 86 16.57 1.02 1.91
C PHE A 86 15.50 1.36 2.96
N SER A 87 15.88 1.33 4.23
CA SER A 87 14.99 1.64 5.35
C SER A 87 14.50 3.09 5.29
N ALA A 88 15.39 4.05 5.03
CA ALA A 88 15.04 5.46 4.89
C ALA A 88 14.02 5.69 3.76
N ARG A 89 14.19 5.00 2.63
CA ARG A 89 13.23 5.05 1.50
C ARG A 89 11.87 4.47 1.87
N VAL A 90 11.84 3.35 2.59
CA VAL A 90 10.59 2.74 3.07
C VAL A 90 9.88 3.69 4.02
N ILE A 91 10.59 4.27 4.99
CA ILE A 91 10.05 5.25 5.94
C ILE A 91 9.46 6.44 5.19
N ARG A 92 10.20 7.04 4.25
CA ARG A 92 9.68 8.16 3.44
C ARG A 92 8.38 7.79 2.72
N PHE A 93 8.35 6.61 2.10
CA PHE A 93 7.18 6.17 1.34
C PHE A 93 5.96 5.93 2.23
N THR A 94 6.13 5.23 3.36
CA THR A 94 5.04 4.92 4.29
C THR A 94 4.53 6.18 4.97
N THR A 95 5.41 7.04 5.48
CA THR A 95 5.04 8.31 6.11
C THR A 95 4.25 9.21 5.16
N GLY A 96 4.70 9.34 3.90
CA GLY A 96 3.99 10.14 2.91
C GLY A 96 2.57 9.64 2.62
N ARG A 97 2.40 8.32 2.50
CA ARG A 97 1.08 7.70 2.28
C ARG A 97 0.16 7.86 3.48
N ILE A 98 0.68 7.68 4.69
CA ILE A 98 -0.06 7.87 5.94
C ILE A 98 -0.52 9.33 6.06
N LEU A 99 0.38 10.29 5.84
CA LEU A 99 0.05 11.71 5.92
C LEU A 99 -1.04 12.09 4.90
N MET A 100 -0.89 11.67 3.63
CA MET A 100 -1.92 11.90 2.62
C MET A 100 -3.27 11.26 2.98
N GLY A 101 -3.25 10.04 3.51
CA GLY A 101 -4.46 9.34 3.95
C GLY A 101 -5.16 10.08 5.10
N ILE A 102 -4.39 10.47 6.12
CA ILE A 102 -4.90 11.25 7.26
C ILE A 102 -5.49 12.56 6.78
N THR A 103 -4.74 13.34 5.99
CA THR A 103 -5.23 14.62 5.46
C THR A 103 -6.51 14.44 4.64
N GLY A 104 -6.57 13.42 3.78
CA GLY A 104 -7.78 13.12 3.00
C GLY A 104 -9.00 12.79 3.88
N ILE A 105 -8.81 11.99 4.94
CA ILE A 105 -9.88 11.68 5.90
C ILE A 105 -10.35 12.94 6.63
N TYR A 106 -9.43 13.76 7.14
CA TYR A 106 -9.80 14.98 7.86
C TYR A 106 -10.51 16.00 6.98
N VAL A 107 -10.01 16.22 5.75
CA VAL A 107 -10.64 17.12 4.78
C VAL A 107 -12.02 16.60 4.39
N GLY A 108 -12.15 15.31 4.09
CA GLY A 108 -13.44 14.69 3.77
C GLY A 108 -14.43 14.78 4.92
N TRP A 109 -14.00 14.43 6.13
CA TRP A 109 -14.84 14.52 7.34
C TRP A 109 -15.29 15.96 7.62
N TYR A 110 -14.38 16.92 7.54
CA TYR A 110 -14.71 18.33 7.75
C TYR A 110 -15.70 18.84 6.69
N TYR A 111 -15.48 18.48 5.42
CA TYR A 111 -16.38 18.81 4.33
C TYR A 111 -17.79 18.23 4.59
N PHE A 112 -17.90 16.93 4.88
CA PHE A 112 -19.21 16.32 5.13
C PHE A 112 -19.89 16.87 6.39
N LYS A 113 -19.13 17.24 7.41
CA LYS A 113 -19.69 17.77 8.65
C LYS A 113 -20.26 19.19 8.52
N TYR A 114 -19.62 20.06 7.74
CA TYR A 114 -19.96 21.50 7.71
C TYR A 114 -20.43 22.01 6.34
N HIS A 115 -20.22 21.25 5.27
CA HIS A 115 -20.50 21.65 3.88
C HIS A 115 -21.45 20.67 3.18
N THR A 116 -22.20 19.89 3.95
CA THR A 116 -23.28 19.06 3.41
C THR A 116 -24.47 19.90 3.01
N TYR A 117 -25.18 19.39 2.01
CA TYR A 117 -26.46 19.93 1.58
C TYR A 117 -27.46 19.84 2.74
N THR A 118 -28.10 20.96 3.07
CA THR A 118 -29.18 21.05 4.06
C THR A 118 -30.30 21.90 3.49
N TRP A 119 -31.47 21.88 4.13
CA TRP A 119 -32.60 22.71 3.70
C TRP A 119 -32.27 24.22 3.63
N GLU A 120 -31.39 24.74 4.50
CA GLU A 120 -30.90 26.13 4.46
C GLU A 120 -29.83 26.36 3.40
N ARG A 121 -29.01 25.33 3.10
CA ARG A 121 -27.85 25.42 2.22
C ARG A 121 -27.94 24.43 1.07
N GLN A 122 -28.32 24.94 -0.11
CA GLN A 122 -28.47 24.14 -1.33
C GLN A 122 -27.15 23.81 -2.05
N SER A 123 -26.00 24.03 -1.42
CA SER A 123 -24.67 23.77 -1.99
C SER A 123 -24.00 22.56 -1.33
N GLY A 124 -23.15 21.86 -2.06
CA GLY A 124 -22.36 20.75 -1.54
C GLY A 124 -22.94 19.40 -1.92
N TRP A 125 -22.39 18.34 -1.31
CA TRP A 125 -22.84 16.98 -1.62
C TRP A 125 -24.09 16.63 -0.82
N ARG A 126 -25.09 16.09 -1.53
CA ARG A 126 -26.31 15.56 -0.91
C ARG A 126 -26.08 14.13 -0.46
N ILE A 127 -26.17 13.91 0.84
CA ILE A 127 -26.13 12.56 1.43
C ILE A 127 -27.56 12.15 1.73
N CYS A 128 -28.02 11.07 1.11
CA CYS A 128 -29.31 10.45 1.41
C CYS A 128 -29.04 9.09 2.06
N PRO A 129 -28.88 9.02 3.40
CA PRO A 129 -28.64 7.75 4.07
C PRO A 129 -29.87 6.86 3.91
N THR A 130 -29.64 5.59 3.59
CA THR A 130 -30.69 4.58 3.71
C THR A 130 -30.95 4.29 5.19
N ARG A 131 -32.20 4.02 5.54
CA ARG A 131 -32.56 3.62 6.90
C ARG A 131 -31.83 2.33 7.30
N ASP A 132 -31.38 2.26 8.55
CA ASP A 132 -30.79 1.06 9.14
C ASP A 132 -31.76 -0.14 9.12
N ALA A 133 -31.20 -1.35 9.04
CA ALA A 133 -31.96 -2.58 9.11
C ALA A 133 -32.54 -2.76 10.52
N ARG A 134 -33.88 -2.85 10.60
CA ARG A 134 -34.57 -3.10 11.87
C ARG A 134 -35.23 -4.47 11.84
N LEU A 135 -34.67 -5.41 12.60
CA LEU A 135 -35.12 -6.79 12.64
C LEU A 135 -35.96 -7.04 13.90
N PRO A 136 -37.10 -7.76 13.79
CA PRO A 136 -37.87 -8.19 14.94
C PRO A 136 -36.98 -8.94 15.95
N GLY A 137 -37.11 -8.62 17.25
CA GLY A 137 -36.33 -9.25 18.32
C GLY A 137 -35.02 -8.55 18.68
N THR A 138 -34.61 -7.49 17.96
CA THR A 138 -33.53 -6.59 18.40
C THR A 138 -34.06 -5.53 19.36
N LYS A 139 -33.23 -5.03 20.29
CA LYS A 139 -33.61 -4.01 21.27
C LYS A 139 -34.11 -2.72 20.61
N ASP A 140 -33.61 -2.42 19.41
CA ASP A 140 -33.90 -1.19 18.67
C ASP A 140 -35.14 -1.31 17.74
N TYR A 141 -35.83 -2.45 17.77
CA TYR A 141 -37.02 -2.68 16.95
C TYR A 141 -38.26 -2.01 17.53
N LYS A 142 -38.61 -0.83 16.99
CA LYS A 142 -39.82 -0.06 17.37
C LYS A 142 -41.10 -0.43 16.60
N GLY A 143 -41.09 -1.49 15.79
CA GLY A 143 -42.22 -1.90 14.96
C GLY A 143 -42.34 -1.17 13.61
N LEU A 144 -43.56 -1.16 13.04
CA LEU A 144 -43.85 -0.52 11.75
C LEU A 144 -43.96 1.01 11.91
N GLU A 145 -42.91 1.73 11.53
CA GLU A 145 -42.93 3.20 11.47
C GLU A 145 -43.42 3.69 10.11
N LYS A 146 -44.20 4.79 10.11
CA LYS A 146 -44.58 5.47 8.88
C LYS A 146 -43.33 6.10 8.24
N ARG A 147 -43.18 5.94 6.93
CA ARG A 147 -42.13 6.63 6.18
C ARG A 147 -42.42 8.14 6.14
N THR A 148 -41.37 8.93 6.19
CA THR A 148 -41.43 10.34 5.79
C THR A 148 -41.77 10.40 4.30
N ILE A 149 -42.79 11.19 3.96
CA ILE A 149 -43.31 11.31 2.59
C ILE A 149 -42.44 12.27 1.76
N PHE A 150 -41.74 13.20 2.44
CA PHE A 150 -40.91 14.23 1.83
C PHE A 150 -39.46 14.10 2.29
N ALA A 151 -38.52 14.49 1.42
CA ALA A 151 -37.13 14.66 1.80
C ALA A 151 -37.01 15.92 2.66
N THR A 152 -36.79 15.74 3.97
CA THR A 152 -36.72 16.85 4.92
C THR A 152 -35.35 17.53 4.93
N ASP A 153 -34.31 16.94 4.33
CA ASP A 153 -32.95 17.52 4.20
C ASP A 153 -32.45 18.18 5.51
N ASN A 154 -32.61 17.46 6.63
CA ASN A 154 -32.31 17.86 8.01
C ASN A 154 -33.14 19.05 8.56
N PHE A 155 -34.30 19.36 7.98
CA PHE A 155 -35.25 20.34 8.52
C PHE A 155 -35.72 20.01 9.95
N GLU A 156 -35.78 18.73 10.30
CA GLU A 156 -36.12 18.28 11.66
C GLU A 156 -35.13 18.79 12.73
N ASN A 157 -33.90 19.17 12.34
CA ASN A 157 -32.90 19.76 13.23
C ASN A 157 -32.92 21.31 13.19
N SER A 158 -33.92 21.92 12.54
CA SER A 158 -34.02 23.38 12.47
C SER A 158 -34.38 23.98 13.83
N PRO A 159 -33.97 25.22 14.12
CA PRO A 159 -34.30 25.89 15.38
C PRO A 159 -35.77 26.38 15.45
N ILE A 160 -36.58 26.13 14.42
CA ILE A 160 -37.97 26.61 14.27
C ILE A 160 -38.94 25.44 14.33
#